data_AF-A0A6G2Q1Z6-F1
#
_entry.id   AF-A0A6G2Q1Z6-F1
#
_cell.length_a   1.000
_cell.length_b   1.000
_cell.length_c   1.000
_cell.angle_alpha   90.00
_cell.angle_beta   90.00
_cell.angle_gamma   90.00
#
_symmetry.space_group_name_H-M   'P 1'
#
loop_
_entity.id
_entity.type
_entity.pdbx_description
1 polymer ?
#
loop_
_entity_poly.entity_id
_entity_poly.type
_entity_poly.pdbx_seq_one_letter_code
_entity_poly.pdbx_strand_id
1 'polypeptide(L)'
;MLAAESVLLRRTQTVFVDGPSSSGDGSGPALRRLEAELLGRGHLLSAELHTALGSLGSEELAAAHARLVGLVDDLLGGDRVHTPLFRHFPRTVPRNTEALYVDRVFAFLLQQPDHPCVLCGEARTVFPVSPCAHLVCRLCWDGSDYAGCPVCHRRIDANDPFLRPVRAVGAAKAPLPGPLRLLRLGADRAADAGAVVDSLLARRTPLSPQDRDDLLTLLPLTPAGRGLLPREIPVRETKAMVLGALLREAPDGLPVQELLTERLTTATDVLRLLAVLSDGDAGLVTLSPFTSLPRPLRRELLAILDALPTPYLVEDVLRHPTAWKRAAEVLHPFERHARHPRAALAFAVLRGTPVDPGTAFGAALLETAPAHPDAVRMDDGRVDDGRVDDG
;
A
#
# COMPACT_ATOMS: atom_id res chain seq x y z
N MET A 1 -17.17 -6.14 7.88
CA MET A 1 -17.94 -4.99 8.40
C MET A 1 -17.09 -4.07 9.27
N LEU A 2 -16.55 -4.51 10.40
CA LEU A 2 -15.73 -3.66 11.29
C LEU A 2 -14.56 -2.94 10.58
N ALA A 3 -13.88 -3.61 9.64
CA ALA A 3 -12.79 -3.00 8.86
C ALA A 3 -13.28 -1.78 8.02
N ALA A 4 -14.44 -1.90 7.37
CA ALA A 4 -15.02 -0.81 6.59
C ALA A 4 -15.45 0.36 7.50
N GLU A 5 -16.03 0.07 8.66
CA GLU A 5 -16.40 1.09 9.64
C GLU A 5 -15.17 1.82 10.19
N SER A 6 -14.07 1.10 10.45
CA SER A 6 -12.78 1.71 10.82
C SER A 6 -12.27 2.66 9.73
N VAL A 7 -12.37 2.28 8.45
CA VAL A 7 -11.99 3.16 7.33
C VAL A 7 -12.89 4.40 7.27
N LEU A 8 -14.21 4.25 7.34
CA LEU A 8 -15.16 5.36 7.27
C LEU A 8 -15.02 6.31 8.47
N LEU A 9 -14.81 5.77 9.67
CA LEU A 9 -14.50 6.56 10.86
C LEU A 9 -13.21 7.37 10.66
N ARG A 10 -12.12 6.72 10.19
CA ARG A 10 -10.83 7.39 9.96
C ARG A 10 -10.95 8.54 8.95
N ARG A 11 -11.57 8.26 7.80
CA ARG A 11 -11.55 9.17 6.64
C ARG A 11 -12.62 10.24 6.72
N THR A 12 -13.79 9.91 7.24
CA THR A 12 -14.98 10.78 7.17
C THR A 12 -15.60 11.08 8.54
N GLN A 13 -15.07 10.48 9.62
CA GLN A 13 -15.61 10.59 10.98
C GLN A 13 -17.06 10.07 11.06
N THR A 14 -17.43 9.13 10.19
CA THR A 14 -18.78 8.59 10.07
C THR A 14 -18.93 7.35 10.95
N VAL A 15 -20.01 7.30 11.71
CA VAL A 15 -20.41 6.21 12.62
C VAL A 15 -21.76 5.70 12.20
N PHE A 16 -21.90 4.39 12.10
CA PHE A 16 -23.17 3.74 11.82
C PHE A 16 -23.75 3.14 13.09
N VAL A 17 -25.04 3.37 13.30
CA VAL A 17 -25.78 2.86 14.45
C VAL A 17 -26.77 1.84 13.91
N ASP A 18 -26.50 0.56 14.15
CA ASP A 18 -27.46 -0.51 13.82
C ASP A 18 -28.48 -0.62 14.98
N GLY A 19 -29.78 -0.51 14.69
CA GLY A 19 -30.83 -0.71 15.69
C GLY A 19 -32.23 -0.88 15.09
N PRO A 20 -33.04 -1.86 15.55
CA PRO A 20 -34.45 -1.96 15.25
C PRO A 20 -35.26 -0.84 15.94
N SER A 21 -36.44 -0.59 15.37
CA SER A 21 -37.41 0.47 15.68
C SER A 21 -38.03 0.44 17.09
N SER A 22 -37.48 -0.28 18.06
CA SER A 22 -38.01 -0.26 19.43
C SER A 22 -37.45 0.95 20.18
N SER A 23 -38.30 1.94 20.40
CA SER A 23 -38.04 3.09 21.24
C SER A 23 -37.67 2.65 22.66
N GLY A 24 -36.37 2.61 22.94
CA GLY A 24 -35.84 2.46 24.29
C GLY A 24 -35.88 3.80 25.00
N ASP A 25 -36.29 3.81 26.27
CA ASP A 25 -36.11 4.95 27.15
C ASP A 25 -34.60 5.03 27.44
N GLY A 26 -33.87 5.75 26.59
CA GLY A 26 -32.41 5.79 26.58
C GLY A 26 -31.89 6.13 27.97
N SER A 27 -31.08 5.23 28.55
CA SER A 27 -30.50 5.51 29.87
C SER A 27 -29.51 6.66 29.74
N GLY A 28 -29.98 7.90 29.96
CA GLY A 28 -29.17 9.11 29.91
C GLY A 28 -27.81 9.02 30.63
N PRO A 29 -27.67 8.28 31.75
CA PRO A 29 -26.36 8.01 32.36
C PRO A 29 -25.37 7.25 31.45
N ALA A 30 -25.82 6.24 30.69
CA ALA A 30 -24.94 5.45 29.83
C ALA A 30 -24.45 6.27 28.62
N LEU A 31 -25.34 7.05 27.98
CA LEU A 31 -24.94 7.92 26.87
C LEU A 31 -23.94 9.00 27.33
N ARG A 32 -24.16 9.62 28.50
CA ARG A 32 -23.19 10.57 29.08
C ARG A 32 -21.84 9.93 29.37
N ARG A 33 -21.81 8.65 29.78
CA ARG A 33 -20.56 7.92 29.98
C ARG A 33 -19.81 7.76 28.66
N LEU A 34 -20.50 7.33 27.59
CA LEU A 34 -19.93 7.23 26.25
C LEU A 34 -19.36 8.57 25.79
N GLU A 35 -20.11 9.67 25.95
CA GLU A 35 -19.65 11.02 25.59
C GLU A 35 -18.40 11.43 26.36
N ALA A 36 -18.34 11.18 27.66
CA ALA A 36 -17.17 11.47 28.48
C ALA A 36 -15.94 10.66 28.03
N GLU A 37 -16.13 9.38 27.70
CA GLU A 37 -15.06 8.51 27.20
C GLU A 37 -14.55 8.92 25.81
N LEU A 38 -15.43 9.38 24.92
CA LEU A 38 -15.07 9.91 23.60
C LEU A 38 -14.40 11.28 23.70
N LEU A 39 -14.88 12.15 24.59
CA LEU A 39 -14.25 13.44 24.87
C LEU A 39 -12.83 13.24 25.40
N GLY A 40 -12.63 12.28 26.29
CA GLY A 40 -11.32 11.84 26.77
C GLY A 40 -10.43 11.18 25.71
N ARG A 41 -10.94 11.00 24.49
CA ARG A 41 -10.26 10.53 23.26
C ARG A 41 -10.24 11.59 22.16
N GLY A 42 -10.69 12.82 22.44
CA GLY A 42 -10.70 13.94 21.50
C GLY A 42 -11.84 13.92 20.47
N HIS A 43 -12.91 13.18 20.74
CA HIS A 43 -14.05 13.06 19.84
C HIS A 43 -15.35 13.58 20.49
N LEU A 44 -16.23 14.15 19.67
CA LEU A 44 -17.56 14.61 20.05
C LEU A 44 -18.63 13.94 19.18
N LEU A 45 -19.82 13.76 19.72
CA LEU A 45 -20.97 13.31 18.93
C LEU A 45 -21.64 14.51 18.26
N SER A 46 -22.03 14.35 16.98
CA SER A 46 -23.02 15.23 16.35
C SER A 46 -24.39 15.08 17.00
N ALA A 47 -25.25 16.09 16.86
CA ALA A 47 -26.61 16.06 17.41
C ALA A 47 -27.40 14.85 16.89
N GLU A 48 -27.31 14.56 15.59
CA GLU A 48 -27.99 13.42 14.97
C GLU A 48 -27.49 12.08 15.53
N LEU A 49 -26.18 11.91 15.70
CA LEU A 49 -25.60 10.70 16.28
C LEU A 49 -25.97 10.54 17.77
N HIS A 50 -25.97 11.64 18.52
CA HIS A 50 -26.42 11.65 19.91
C HIS A 50 -27.88 11.20 20.02
N THR A 51 -28.77 11.77 19.20
CA THR A 51 -30.19 11.37 19.17
C THR A 51 -30.36 9.90 18.76
N ALA A 52 -29.62 9.43 17.75
CA ALA A 52 -29.69 8.03 17.32
C ALA A 52 -29.26 7.07 18.45
N LEU A 53 -28.11 7.31 19.08
CA LEU A 53 -27.63 6.52 20.21
C LEU A 53 -28.56 6.60 21.43
N GLY A 54 -29.16 7.77 21.67
CA GLY A 54 -30.12 7.98 22.76
C GLY A 54 -31.45 7.26 22.56
N SER A 55 -31.76 6.81 21.35
CA SER A 55 -33.00 6.06 21.04
C SER A 55 -32.88 4.55 21.23
N LEU A 56 -31.65 4.05 21.39
CA LEU A 56 -31.34 2.62 21.55
C LEU A 56 -31.76 2.09 22.92
N GLY A 57 -32.12 0.80 22.96
CA GLY A 57 -32.25 0.07 24.22
C GLY A 57 -30.91 -0.06 24.97
N SER A 58 -30.94 -0.32 26.28
CA SER A 58 -29.73 -0.38 27.12
C SER A 58 -28.67 -1.37 26.61
N GLU A 59 -29.08 -2.54 26.13
CA GLU A 59 -28.15 -3.55 25.59
C GLU A 59 -27.53 -3.11 24.25
N GLU A 60 -28.34 -2.52 23.37
CA GLU A 60 -27.90 -2.01 22.07
C GLU A 60 -26.95 -0.82 22.24
N LEU A 61 -27.25 0.08 23.18
CA LEU A 61 -26.38 1.20 23.54
C LEU A 61 -25.06 0.71 24.12
N ALA A 62 -25.07 -0.30 25.00
CA ALA A 62 -23.83 -0.89 25.53
C ALA A 62 -22.98 -1.52 24.43
N ALA A 63 -23.63 -2.20 23.47
CA ALA A 63 -22.94 -2.79 22.32
C ALA A 63 -22.39 -1.72 21.37
N ALA A 64 -23.15 -0.64 21.11
CA ALA A 64 -22.71 0.51 20.32
C ALA A 64 -21.55 1.26 21.00
N HIS A 65 -21.61 1.43 22.33
CA HIS A 65 -20.51 1.99 23.14
C HIS A 65 -19.24 1.17 22.92
N ALA A 66 -19.28 -0.14 23.21
CA ALA A 66 -18.10 -0.99 23.11
C ALA A 66 -17.48 -0.97 21.71
N ARG A 67 -18.32 -1.05 20.66
CA ARG A 67 -17.86 -0.96 19.26
C ARG A 67 -17.24 0.40 18.94
N LEU A 68 -17.92 1.50 19.25
CA LEU A 68 -17.45 2.85 18.90
C LEU A 68 -16.16 3.20 19.64
N VAL A 69 -16.08 2.90 20.93
CA VAL A 69 -14.87 3.13 21.72
C VAL A 69 -13.72 2.27 21.19
N GLY A 70 -13.97 1.00 20.85
CA GLY A 70 -12.96 0.14 20.22
C GLY A 70 -12.44 0.72 18.91
N LEU A 71 -13.33 1.14 18.00
CA LEU A 71 -12.94 1.76 16.73
C LEU A 71 -12.11 3.04 16.95
N VAL A 72 -12.48 3.89 17.90
CA VAL A 72 -11.71 5.11 18.21
C VAL A 72 -10.36 4.77 18.84
N ASP A 73 -10.28 3.76 19.71
CA ASP A 73 -9.02 3.30 20.28
C ASP A 73 -8.09 2.76 19.19
N ASP A 74 -8.60 1.99 18.23
CA ASP A 74 -7.83 1.51 17.07
C ASP A 74 -7.32 2.69 16.21
N LEU A 75 -8.13 3.75 16.02
CA LEU A 75 -7.69 4.96 15.32
C LEU A 75 -6.57 5.70 16.03
N LEU A 76 -6.57 5.69 17.35
CA LEU A 76 -5.54 6.32 18.17
C LEU A 76 -4.30 5.43 18.33
N GLY A 77 -4.30 4.21 17.77
CA GLY A 77 -3.25 3.24 17.94
C GLY A 77 -3.18 2.70 19.37
N GLY A 78 -4.33 2.52 20.04
CA GLY A 78 -4.42 1.97 21.39
C GLY A 78 -3.88 0.54 21.51
N ASP A 79 -3.80 -0.18 20.40
CA ASP A 79 -3.15 -1.47 20.21
C ASP A 79 -1.62 -1.36 20.05
N ARG A 80 -1.11 -0.16 19.73
CA ARG A 80 0.32 0.09 19.50
C ARG A 80 0.97 0.66 20.75
N VAL A 81 1.93 -0.08 21.29
CA VAL A 81 2.82 0.45 22.34
C VAL A 81 3.75 1.49 21.71
N HIS A 82 3.32 2.75 21.74
CA HIS A 82 4.14 3.89 21.34
C HIS A 82 5.20 4.16 22.41
N THR A 83 6.37 3.57 22.26
CA THR A 83 7.54 4.02 23.04
C THR A 83 8.06 5.31 22.37
N PRO A 84 8.07 6.48 23.02
CA PRO A 84 8.68 7.68 22.42
C PRO A 84 10.20 7.48 22.25
N LEU A 85 10.84 8.28 21.39
CA LEU A 85 12.31 8.30 21.32
C LEU A 85 12.92 8.84 22.61
N PHE A 86 12.31 9.90 23.15
CA PHE A 86 12.62 10.50 24.45
C PHE A 86 11.67 9.94 25.50
N ARG A 87 12.19 9.29 26.54
CA ARG A 87 11.42 8.57 27.56
C ARG A 87 10.45 9.48 28.31
N HIS A 88 10.75 10.77 28.43
CA HIS A 88 9.89 11.75 29.08
C HIS A 88 9.19 12.70 28.10
N PHE A 89 8.99 12.28 26.85
CA PHE A 89 8.19 13.02 25.88
C PHE A 89 6.80 13.38 26.44
N PRO A 90 6.27 14.60 26.19
CA PRO A 90 6.88 15.69 25.40
C PRO A 90 7.82 16.61 26.19
N ARG A 91 8.10 16.33 27.47
CA ARG A 91 8.78 17.27 28.38
C ARG A 91 10.27 17.42 28.12
N THR A 92 10.94 16.38 27.61
CA THR A 92 12.39 16.35 27.37
C THR A 92 12.79 16.48 25.90
N VAL A 93 11.86 16.84 25.02
CA VAL A 93 12.20 17.13 23.61
C VAL A 93 13.21 18.29 23.58
N PRO A 94 14.37 18.13 22.91
CA PRO A 94 15.36 19.20 22.80
C PRO A 94 14.73 20.47 22.21
N ARG A 95 14.95 21.61 22.87
CA ARG A 95 14.39 22.91 22.44
C ARG A 95 14.94 23.36 21.08
N ASN A 96 16.17 22.97 20.77
CA ASN A 96 16.82 23.25 19.49
C ASN A 96 16.93 21.96 18.67
N THR A 97 15.92 21.69 17.85
CA THR A 97 15.88 20.49 17.00
C THR A 97 16.85 20.56 15.83
N GLU A 98 17.27 21.76 15.42
CA GLU A 98 18.28 21.95 14.37
C GLU A 98 19.67 21.54 14.88
N ALA A 99 20.08 22.00 16.06
CA ALA A 99 21.33 21.57 16.69
C ALA A 99 21.36 20.06 16.89
N LEU A 100 20.25 19.48 17.39
CA LEU A 100 20.10 18.03 17.49
C LEU A 100 20.34 17.32 16.15
N TYR A 101 19.77 17.84 15.06
CA TYR A 101 19.97 17.28 13.72
C TYR A 101 21.43 17.37 13.27
N VAL A 102 22.07 18.53 13.44
CA VAL A 102 23.47 18.76 13.08
C VAL A 102 24.40 17.82 13.84
N ASP A 103 24.28 17.75 15.16
CA ASP A 103 25.07 16.86 16.02
C ASP A 103 24.93 15.40 15.59
N ARG A 104 23.71 15.01 15.22
CA ARG A 104 23.40 13.66 14.76
C ARG A 104 24.07 13.32 13.43
N VAL A 105 23.99 14.24 12.46
CA VAL A 105 24.60 14.06 11.14
C VAL A 105 26.12 14.09 11.24
N PHE A 106 26.69 14.98 12.05
CA PHE A 106 28.13 15.03 12.31
C PHE A 106 28.62 13.74 12.96
N ALA A 107 27.94 13.26 14.01
CA ALA A 107 28.28 11.99 14.63
C ALA A 107 28.16 10.80 13.66
N PHE A 108 27.11 10.77 12.82
CA PHE A 108 26.92 9.72 11.82
C PHE A 108 28.02 9.69 10.76
N LEU A 109 28.42 10.85 10.23
CA LEU A 109 29.36 10.94 9.10
C LEU A 109 30.82 10.88 9.52
N LEU A 110 31.17 11.46 10.67
CA LEU A 110 32.57 11.75 11.02
C LEU A 110 33.12 10.88 12.15
N GLN A 111 32.27 10.29 13.00
CA GLN A 111 32.75 9.50 14.13
C GLN A 111 33.39 8.20 13.64
N GLN A 112 34.62 7.94 14.07
CA GLN A 112 35.33 6.66 13.87
C GLN A 112 35.58 5.98 15.23
N PRO A 113 35.78 4.64 15.27
CA PRO A 113 35.88 3.88 16.53
C PRO A 113 36.99 4.37 17.47
N ASP A 114 38.16 4.69 16.92
CA ASP A 114 39.34 5.07 17.70
C ASP A 114 39.49 6.58 17.89
N HIS A 115 38.57 7.38 17.32
CA HIS A 115 38.61 8.83 17.46
C HIS A 115 38.02 9.27 18.82
N PRO A 116 38.52 10.37 19.40
CA PRO A 116 37.76 11.11 20.39
C PRO A 116 36.38 11.48 19.85
N CYS A 117 35.43 11.80 20.73
CA CYS A 117 34.10 12.18 20.28
C CYS A 117 34.15 13.40 19.36
N VAL A 118 33.53 13.34 18.19
CA VAL A 118 33.50 14.46 17.24
C VAL A 118 32.68 15.67 17.71
N LEU A 119 31.88 15.51 18.77
CA LEU A 119 31.06 16.58 19.34
C LEU A 119 31.74 17.26 20.54
N CYS A 120 32.28 16.48 21.48
CA CYS A 120 32.89 17.04 22.70
C CYS A 120 34.41 16.89 22.80
N GLY A 121 35.05 16.16 21.89
CA GLY A 121 36.49 15.91 21.90
C GLY A 121 36.98 14.90 22.94
N GLU A 122 36.10 14.33 23.76
CA GLU A 122 36.49 13.43 24.84
C GLU A 122 36.81 12.01 24.33
N ALA A 123 37.96 11.46 24.74
CA ALA A 123 38.39 10.12 24.37
C ALA A 123 37.71 9.03 25.22
N ARG A 124 37.62 7.80 24.70
CA ARG A 124 37.07 6.62 25.42
C ARG A 124 35.62 6.75 25.91
N THR A 125 34.83 7.61 25.28
CA THR A 125 33.41 7.82 25.60
C THR A 125 32.45 7.29 24.54
N VAL A 126 32.99 6.95 23.37
CA VAL A 126 32.26 6.55 22.17
C VAL A 126 32.22 5.03 22.08
N PHE A 127 31.02 4.47 21.99
CA PHE A 127 30.83 3.02 21.89
C PHE A 127 29.76 2.69 20.84
N PRO A 128 29.88 1.56 20.13
CA PRO A 128 28.83 1.11 19.23
C PRO A 128 27.58 0.70 20.02
N VAL A 129 26.39 0.97 19.46
CA VAL A 129 25.11 0.49 20.01
C VAL A 129 24.49 -0.60 19.14
N SER A 130 23.90 -1.62 19.76
CA SER A 130 23.33 -2.79 19.08
C SER A 130 21.87 -2.57 18.67
N PRO A 131 21.39 -2.99 17.48
CA PRO A 131 22.11 -3.73 16.44
C PRO A 131 22.70 -2.82 15.36
N CYS A 132 22.43 -1.51 15.40
CA CYS A 132 22.76 -0.61 14.30
C CYS A 132 24.25 -0.25 14.19
N ALA A 133 25.06 -0.62 15.19
CA ALA A 133 26.50 -0.38 15.29
C ALA A 133 26.93 1.11 15.23
N HIS A 134 26.00 2.06 15.36
CA HIS A 134 26.34 3.48 15.42
C HIS A 134 27.19 3.78 16.65
N LEU A 135 28.22 4.60 16.45
CA LEU A 135 29.12 5.05 17.48
C LEU A 135 28.50 6.23 18.25
N VAL A 136 28.21 6.00 19.52
CA VAL A 136 27.48 6.94 20.38
C VAL A 136 28.35 7.35 21.56
N CYS A 137 28.57 8.66 21.73
CA CYS A 137 29.22 9.23 22.90
C CYS A 137 28.27 9.23 24.10
N ARG A 138 28.64 8.54 25.19
CA ARG A 138 27.81 8.46 26.42
C ARG A 138 27.78 9.74 27.25
N LEU A 139 28.51 10.78 26.85
CA LEU A 139 28.49 12.11 27.47
C LEU A 139 27.62 13.10 26.69
N CYS A 140 27.70 13.08 25.35
CA CYS A 140 26.89 13.99 24.51
C CYS A 140 25.42 13.56 24.43
N TRP A 141 25.17 12.25 24.56
CA TRP A 141 23.83 11.68 24.45
C TRP A 141 23.40 11.08 25.80
N ASP A 142 22.26 11.54 26.33
CA ASP A 142 21.76 11.08 27.64
C ASP A 142 20.98 9.77 27.52
N GLY A 143 21.67 8.66 27.73
CA GLY A 143 21.08 7.32 27.75
C GLY A 143 19.96 7.10 28.77
N SER A 144 19.74 8.01 29.74
CA SER A 144 18.59 7.98 30.63
C SER A 144 17.32 8.57 30.02
N ASP A 145 17.45 9.44 29.02
CA ASP A 145 16.31 10.02 28.33
C ASP A 145 16.03 9.36 26.97
N TYR A 146 16.99 8.68 26.35
CA TYR A 146 16.75 7.97 25.09
C TYR A 146 16.15 6.56 25.29
N ALA A 147 15.27 6.15 24.39
CA ALA A 147 14.71 4.79 24.28
C ALA A 147 15.13 4.09 22.97
N GLY A 148 16.16 4.60 22.30
CA GLY A 148 16.67 4.16 21.00
C GLY A 148 18.05 4.74 20.72
N CYS A 149 18.61 4.45 19.54
CA CYS A 149 19.86 5.06 19.11
C CYS A 149 19.65 6.57 18.86
N PRO A 150 20.47 7.46 19.45
CA PRO A 150 20.35 8.91 19.20
C PRO A 150 20.75 9.30 17.77
N VAL A 151 21.49 8.44 17.06
CA VAL A 151 22.01 8.71 15.71
C VAL A 151 21.01 8.33 14.61
N CYS A 152 20.48 7.11 14.63
CA CYS A 152 19.53 6.66 13.59
C CYS A 152 18.07 6.64 14.05
N HIS A 153 17.81 6.96 15.31
CA HIS A 153 16.48 6.94 15.94
C HIS A 153 15.78 5.58 15.94
N ARG A 154 16.45 4.51 15.49
CA ARG A 154 15.91 3.16 15.54
C ARG A 154 15.98 2.61 16.96
N ARG A 155 15.17 1.59 17.22
CA ARG A 155 15.28 0.78 18.44
C ARG A 155 16.64 0.09 18.48
N ILE A 156 17.18 0.05 19.68
CA ILE A 156 18.38 -0.69 20.03
C ILE A 156 18.02 -1.77 21.04
N ASP A 157 18.96 -2.68 21.30
CA ASP A 157 18.80 -3.70 22.34
C ASP A 157 18.40 -3.03 23.67
N ALA A 158 17.34 -3.53 24.30
CA ALA A 158 16.84 -3.00 25.57
C ALA A 158 17.89 -3.10 26.70
N ASN A 159 18.85 -4.01 26.56
CA ASN A 159 19.96 -4.20 27.49
C ASN A 159 21.26 -3.52 27.03
N ASP A 160 21.23 -2.71 25.97
CA ASP A 160 22.42 -1.99 25.50
C ASP A 160 22.97 -1.06 26.61
N PRO A 161 24.28 -1.09 26.92
CA PRO A 161 24.86 -0.27 27.99
C PRO A 161 24.68 1.24 27.83
N PHE A 162 24.35 1.72 26.62
CA PHE A 162 23.95 3.12 26.42
C PHE A 162 22.64 3.43 27.16
N LEU A 163 21.65 2.53 27.14
CA LEU A 163 20.35 2.74 27.77
C LEU A 163 20.47 2.61 29.29
N ARG A 164 20.41 3.74 30.00
CA ARG A 164 20.48 3.74 31.47
C ARG A 164 19.12 3.28 32.04
N PRO A 165 19.12 2.47 33.13
CA PRO A 165 17.89 2.10 33.81
C PRO A 165 17.19 3.35 34.35
N VAL A 166 15.90 3.50 34.05
CA VAL A 166 15.04 4.55 34.62
C VAL A 166 13.79 3.87 35.14
N ARG A 167 13.23 4.36 36.27
CA ARG A 167 11.92 3.90 36.74
C ARG A 167 10.92 4.03 35.60
N ALA A 168 10.11 3.01 35.37
CA ALA A 168 9.00 3.10 34.43
C ALA A 168 8.09 4.25 34.88
N VAL A 169 8.26 5.42 34.27
CA VAL A 169 7.28 6.49 34.36
C VAL A 169 6.13 5.96 33.53
N GLY A 170 5.06 5.49 34.21
CA GLY A 170 3.85 5.08 33.51
C GLY A 170 3.51 6.17 32.52
N ALA A 171 3.39 5.81 31.24
CA ALA A 171 3.15 6.76 30.17
C ALA A 171 1.95 7.61 30.58
N ALA A 172 2.20 8.83 31.04
CA ALA A 172 1.13 9.76 31.35
C ALA A 172 0.39 9.91 30.03
N LYS A 173 -0.91 9.55 30.01
CA LYS A 173 -1.76 9.69 28.83
C LYS A 173 -1.58 11.14 28.38
N ALA A 174 -0.88 11.35 27.27
CA ALA A 174 -0.56 12.69 26.84
C ALA A 174 -1.90 13.45 26.73
N PRO A 175 -2.02 14.67 27.28
CA PRO A 175 -3.23 15.46 27.07
C PRO A 175 -3.45 15.55 25.57
N LEU A 176 -4.64 15.20 25.09
CA LEU A 176 -4.97 15.21 23.66
C LEU A 176 -4.68 16.59 23.10
N PRO A 177 -3.61 16.76 22.29
CA PRO A 177 -3.34 18.02 21.65
C PRO A 177 -4.13 18.03 20.34
N GLY A 178 -5.14 18.90 20.24
CA GLY A 178 -5.82 19.14 18.98
C GLY A 178 -7.28 19.56 19.11
N PRO A 179 -7.88 20.06 18.02
CA PRO A 179 -9.31 20.31 17.98
C PRO A 179 -10.08 18.99 18.14
N LEU A 180 -11.20 19.05 18.85
CA LEU A 180 -12.12 17.92 18.95
C LEU A 180 -12.65 17.53 17.57
N ARG A 181 -12.69 16.22 17.29
CA ARG A 181 -13.22 15.69 16.03
C ARG A 181 -14.69 15.32 16.20
N LEU A 182 -15.53 15.83 15.31
CA LEU A 182 -16.97 15.57 15.34
C LEU A 182 -17.29 14.26 14.61
N LEU A 183 -17.86 13.30 15.34
CA LEU A 183 -18.41 12.05 14.83
C LEU A 183 -19.82 12.26 14.30
N ARG A 184 -20.05 11.86 13.05
CA ARG A 184 -21.30 12.05 12.31
C ARG A 184 -22.05 10.74 12.17
N LEU A 185 -23.36 10.80 12.19
CA LEU A 185 -24.20 9.63 11.89
C LEU A 185 -24.13 9.35 10.38
N GLY A 186 -23.81 8.12 10.01
CA GLY A 186 -23.88 7.64 8.63
C GLY A 186 -25.27 7.17 8.27
N ALA A 187 -25.74 7.51 7.07
CA ALA A 187 -27.07 7.15 6.60
C ALA A 187 -27.06 5.84 5.80
N ASP A 188 -26.11 5.69 4.88
CA ASP A 188 -25.97 4.50 4.03
C ASP A 188 -24.49 4.15 3.88
N ARG A 189 -24.09 3.01 4.48
CA ARG A 189 -22.71 2.52 4.42
C ARG A 189 -22.21 2.35 2.99
N ALA A 190 -23.05 1.87 2.08
CA ALA A 190 -22.64 1.62 0.70
C ALA A 190 -22.42 2.93 -0.06
N ALA A 191 -23.28 3.93 0.17
CA ALA A 191 -23.13 5.26 -0.40
C ALA A 191 -21.88 6.00 0.14
N ASP A 192 -21.67 5.95 1.46
CA ASP A 192 -20.50 6.57 2.10
C ASP A 192 -19.19 5.89 1.66
N ALA A 193 -19.18 4.56 1.56
CA ALA A 193 -18.06 3.81 0.99
C ALA A 193 -17.83 4.19 -0.48
N GLY A 194 -18.92 4.32 -1.26
CA GLY A 194 -18.88 4.73 -2.66
C GLY A 194 -18.19 6.08 -2.83
N ALA A 195 -18.58 7.09 -2.06
CA ALA A 195 -17.97 8.42 -2.11
C ALA A 195 -16.46 8.40 -1.82
N VAL A 196 -16.03 7.60 -0.84
CA VAL A 196 -14.61 7.43 -0.51
C VAL A 196 -13.87 6.72 -1.64
N VAL A 197 -14.41 5.61 -2.15
CA VAL A 197 -13.80 4.84 -3.25
C VAL A 197 -13.69 5.70 -4.51
N ASP A 198 -14.74 6.42 -4.89
CA ASP A 198 -14.72 7.32 -6.05
C ASP A 198 -13.65 8.40 -5.90
N SER A 199 -13.52 8.99 -4.72
CA SER A 199 -12.45 9.95 -4.43
C SER A 199 -11.05 9.34 -4.56
N LEU A 200 -10.85 8.10 -4.13
CA LEU A 200 -9.58 7.38 -4.25
C LEU A 200 -9.26 6.99 -5.69
N LEU A 201 -10.25 6.52 -6.45
CA LEU A 201 -10.11 6.16 -7.87
C LEU A 201 -9.84 7.39 -8.76
N ALA A 202 -10.38 8.56 -8.41
CA ALA A 202 -10.17 9.81 -9.13
C ALA A 202 -8.80 10.47 -8.86
N ARG A 203 -8.00 9.96 -7.92
CA ARG A 203 -6.65 10.50 -7.63
C ARG A 203 -5.75 10.42 -8.87
N ARG A 204 -4.93 11.46 -9.05
CA ARG A 204 -3.93 11.56 -10.14
C ARG A 204 -2.50 11.26 -9.69
N THR A 205 -2.32 10.94 -8.40
CA THR A 205 -1.04 10.56 -7.81
C THR A 205 -1.15 9.14 -7.25
N PRO A 206 -0.07 8.35 -7.23
CA PRO A 206 -0.08 7.03 -6.60
C PRO A 206 -0.65 7.08 -5.18
N LEU A 207 -1.51 6.11 -4.86
CA LEU A 207 -2.10 5.99 -3.53
C LEU A 207 -1.03 5.61 -2.50
N SER A 208 -1.10 6.22 -1.31
CA SER A 208 -0.31 5.79 -0.16
C SER A 208 -0.67 4.36 0.25
N PRO A 209 0.20 3.61 0.96
CA PRO A 209 -0.15 2.27 1.44
C PRO A 209 -1.48 2.22 2.19
N GLN A 210 -1.73 3.19 3.08
CA GLN A 210 -3.00 3.28 3.80
C GLN A 210 -4.19 3.53 2.86
N ASP A 211 -4.06 4.41 1.86
CA ASP A 211 -5.13 4.66 0.89
C ASP A 211 -5.41 3.42 0.02
N ARG A 212 -4.40 2.59 -0.27
CA ARG A 212 -4.57 1.32 -0.97
C ARG A 212 -5.39 0.34 -0.13
N ASP A 213 -5.04 0.20 1.14
CA ASP A 213 -5.77 -0.67 2.07
C ASP A 213 -7.21 -0.19 2.27
N ASP A 214 -7.41 1.13 2.38
CA ASP A 214 -8.74 1.74 2.50
C ASP A 214 -9.59 1.48 1.25
N LEU A 215 -9.00 1.66 0.06
CA LEU A 215 -9.65 1.38 -1.21
C LEU A 215 -10.10 -0.07 -1.27
N LEU A 216 -9.20 -1.02 -1.02
CA LEU A 216 -9.50 -2.46 -1.13
C LEU A 216 -10.50 -2.92 -0.05
N THR A 217 -10.46 -2.33 1.14
CA THR A 217 -11.41 -2.64 2.23
C THR A 217 -12.83 -2.19 1.89
N LEU A 218 -12.98 -1.02 1.25
CA LEU A 218 -14.29 -0.45 0.92
C LEU A 218 -14.83 -0.93 -0.42
N LEU A 219 -13.96 -1.27 -1.38
CA LEU A 219 -14.34 -1.62 -2.75
C LEU A 219 -15.52 -2.61 -2.83
N PRO A 220 -15.56 -3.74 -2.08
CA PRO A 220 -16.65 -4.72 -2.17
C PRO A 220 -18.04 -4.19 -1.79
N LEU A 221 -18.11 -3.06 -1.08
CA LEU A 221 -19.36 -2.42 -0.65
C LEU A 221 -19.93 -1.44 -1.68
N THR A 222 -19.22 -1.21 -2.79
CA THR A 222 -19.51 -0.13 -3.74
C THR A 222 -19.90 -0.67 -5.11
N PRO A 223 -20.56 0.14 -5.96
CA PRO A 223 -20.78 -0.20 -7.37
C PRO A 223 -19.48 -0.58 -8.11
N ALA A 224 -18.36 0.09 -7.79
CA ALA A 224 -17.06 -0.23 -8.36
C ALA A 224 -16.60 -1.66 -8.03
N GLY A 225 -16.91 -2.17 -6.83
CA GLY A 225 -16.68 -3.57 -6.45
C GLY A 225 -17.60 -4.58 -7.14
N ARG A 226 -18.58 -4.11 -7.91
CA ARG A 226 -19.41 -4.91 -8.83
C ARG A 226 -19.01 -4.73 -10.30
N GLY A 227 -17.90 -4.05 -10.57
CA GLY A 227 -17.41 -3.78 -11.93
C GLY A 227 -17.94 -2.49 -12.55
N LEU A 228 -18.79 -1.71 -11.86
CA LEU A 228 -19.24 -0.40 -12.32
C LEU A 228 -18.17 0.66 -12.02
N LEU A 229 -17.05 0.56 -12.74
CA LEU A 229 -15.90 1.44 -12.58
C LEU A 229 -16.12 2.80 -13.26
N PRO A 230 -15.52 3.89 -12.73
CA PRO A 230 -15.50 5.18 -13.42
C PRO A 230 -14.86 5.05 -14.81
N ARG A 231 -15.20 5.96 -15.73
CA ARG A 231 -14.66 5.94 -17.10
C ARG A 231 -13.13 5.96 -17.12
N GLU A 232 -12.51 6.70 -16.20
CA GLU A 232 -11.06 6.81 -16.09
C GLU A 232 -10.61 6.51 -14.66
N ILE A 233 -9.51 5.75 -14.54
CA ILE A 233 -8.71 5.62 -13.33
C ILE A 233 -7.30 6.11 -13.72
N PRO A 234 -6.93 7.37 -13.40
CA PRO A 234 -5.74 8.02 -13.96
C PRO A 234 -4.44 7.28 -13.64
N VAL A 235 -4.35 6.70 -12.44
CA VAL A 235 -3.16 6.01 -11.97
C VAL A 235 -3.22 4.53 -12.38
N ARG A 236 -2.27 4.10 -13.21
CA ARG A 236 -2.19 2.71 -13.74
C ARG A 236 -2.03 1.66 -12.63
N GLU A 237 -1.30 1.98 -11.57
CA GLU A 237 -1.16 1.13 -10.39
C GLU A 237 -2.51 0.90 -9.69
N THR A 238 -3.25 1.98 -9.45
CA THR A 238 -4.60 1.92 -8.87
C THR A 238 -5.55 1.10 -9.73
N LYS A 239 -5.52 1.31 -11.05
CA LYS A 239 -6.29 0.51 -12.00
C LYS A 239 -5.97 -0.98 -11.88
N ALA A 240 -4.69 -1.35 -11.84
CA ALA A 240 -4.27 -2.75 -11.70
C ALA A 240 -4.71 -3.36 -10.36
N MET A 241 -4.62 -2.62 -9.25
CA MET A 241 -5.09 -3.07 -7.94
C MET A 241 -6.59 -3.37 -7.93
N VAL A 242 -7.40 -2.47 -8.50
CA VAL A 242 -8.86 -2.65 -8.58
C VAL A 242 -9.23 -3.83 -9.47
N LEU A 243 -8.62 -3.95 -10.65
CA LEU A 243 -8.84 -5.09 -11.53
C LEU A 243 -8.42 -6.41 -10.86
N GLY A 244 -7.28 -6.44 -10.17
CA GLY A 244 -6.82 -7.61 -9.42
C GLY A 244 -7.77 -8.02 -8.30
N ALA A 245 -8.33 -7.04 -7.57
CA ALA A 245 -9.34 -7.30 -6.54
C ALA A 245 -10.63 -7.88 -7.14
N LEU A 246 -11.12 -7.29 -8.23
CA LEU A 246 -12.31 -7.78 -8.95
C LEU A 246 -12.11 -9.20 -9.51
N LEU A 247 -10.90 -9.56 -9.96
CA LEU A 247 -10.64 -10.92 -10.44
C LEU A 247 -10.53 -11.95 -9.32
N ARG A 248 -10.05 -11.56 -8.13
CA ARG A 248 -9.92 -12.46 -6.98
C ARG A 248 -11.27 -12.80 -6.35
N GLU A 249 -12.16 -11.82 -6.26
CA GLU A 249 -13.49 -11.96 -5.66
C GLU A 249 -14.61 -11.79 -6.69
N ALA A 250 -14.38 -12.30 -7.91
CA ALA A 250 -15.22 -12.10 -9.10
C ALA A 250 -16.73 -12.09 -8.76
N PRO A 251 -17.37 -10.91 -8.79
CA PRO A 251 -18.80 -10.80 -8.53
C PRO A 251 -19.59 -11.59 -9.57
N ASP A 252 -20.73 -12.13 -9.14
CA ASP A 252 -21.64 -12.86 -10.04
C ASP A 252 -22.02 -11.99 -11.25
N GLY A 253 -21.83 -12.54 -12.44
CA GLY A 253 -22.17 -11.86 -13.70
C GLY A 253 -21.18 -10.79 -14.17
N LEU A 254 -20.01 -10.61 -13.52
CA LEU A 254 -18.99 -9.69 -14.01
C LEU A 254 -18.48 -10.13 -15.40
N PRO A 255 -18.61 -9.30 -16.46
CA PRO A 255 -18.12 -9.64 -17.79
C PRO A 255 -16.59 -9.44 -17.86
N VAL A 256 -15.85 -10.38 -17.27
CA VAL A 256 -14.38 -10.30 -17.08
C VAL A 256 -13.66 -10.00 -18.40
N GLN A 257 -14.03 -10.66 -19.49
CA GLN A 257 -13.39 -10.47 -20.79
C GLN A 257 -13.54 -9.03 -21.31
N GLU A 258 -14.77 -8.50 -21.29
CA GLU A 258 -15.06 -7.13 -21.74
C GLU A 258 -14.34 -6.10 -20.86
N LEU A 259 -14.39 -6.30 -19.54
CA LEU A 259 -13.70 -5.45 -18.57
C LEU A 259 -12.19 -5.42 -18.83
N LEU A 260 -11.54 -6.57 -19.01
CA LEU A 260 -10.10 -6.60 -19.23
C LEU A 260 -9.73 -5.98 -20.59
N THR A 261 -10.51 -6.25 -21.63
CA THR A 261 -10.28 -5.68 -22.97
C THR A 261 -10.42 -4.16 -22.96
N GLU A 262 -11.41 -3.61 -22.26
CA GLU A 262 -11.61 -2.17 -22.13
C GLU A 262 -10.49 -1.51 -21.31
N ARG A 263 -10.04 -2.18 -20.22
CA ARG A 263 -9.20 -1.54 -19.21
C ARG A 263 -7.70 -1.77 -19.39
N LEU A 264 -7.27 -2.82 -20.09
CA LEU A 264 -5.86 -3.13 -20.34
C LEU A 264 -5.44 -2.59 -21.71
N THR A 265 -4.96 -1.36 -21.72
CA THR A 265 -4.70 -0.58 -22.94
C THR A 265 -3.24 -0.62 -23.41
N THR A 266 -2.33 -1.08 -22.55
CA THR A 266 -0.89 -1.21 -22.85
C THR A 266 -0.38 -2.54 -22.32
N ALA A 267 0.78 -3.01 -22.81
CA ALA A 267 1.34 -4.24 -22.29
C ALA A 267 1.76 -4.05 -20.83
N THR A 268 2.23 -2.86 -20.45
CA THR A 268 2.57 -2.58 -19.05
C THR A 268 1.34 -2.64 -18.13
N ASP A 269 0.12 -2.31 -18.60
CA ASP A 269 -1.11 -2.56 -17.83
C ASP A 269 -1.27 -4.06 -17.49
N VAL A 270 -1.02 -4.94 -18.47
CA VAL A 270 -1.05 -6.40 -18.29
C VAL A 270 0.02 -6.84 -17.28
N LEU A 271 1.24 -6.32 -17.38
CA LEU A 271 2.32 -6.64 -16.44
C LEU A 271 1.99 -6.23 -15.00
N ARG A 272 1.39 -5.04 -14.81
CA ARG A 272 0.94 -4.57 -13.49
C ARG A 272 -0.16 -5.45 -12.92
N LEU A 273 -1.12 -5.86 -13.74
CA LEU A 273 -2.17 -6.78 -13.31
C LEU A 273 -1.58 -8.13 -12.88
N LEU A 274 -0.65 -8.68 -13.66
CA LEU A 274 0.06 -9.91 -13.31
C LEU A 274 0.81 -9.77 -11.99
N ALA A 275 1.50 -8.65 -11.76
CA ALA A 275 2.16 -8.38 -10.49
C ALA A 275 1.16 -8.40 -9.32
N VAL A 276 0.02 -7.72 -9.45
CA VAL A 276 -1.03 -7.68 -8.41
C VAL A 276 -1.65 -9.05 -8.14
N LEU A 277 -1.87 -9.87 -9.18
CA LEU A 277 -2.41 -11.22 -9.04
C LEU A 277 -1.42 -12.20 -8.38
N SER A 278 -0.15 -11.82 -8.35
CA SER A 278 0.94 -12.57 -7.71
C SER A 278 1.42 -11.91 -6.41
N ASP A 279 0.57 -11.10 -5.77
CA ASP A 279 0.85 -10.38 -4.52
C ASP A 279 2.10 -9.49 -4.55
N GLY A 280 2.49 -9.04 -5.76
CA GLY A 280 3.62 -8.15 -6.01
C GLY A 280 3.23 -6.67 -6.12
N ASP A 281 4.21 -5.83 -6.45
CA ASP A 281 4.04 -4.38 -6.53
C ASP A 281 3.44 -3.94 -7.87
N ALA A 282 2.28 -3.28 -7.81
CA ALA A 282 1.61 -2.67 -8.98
C ALA A 282 2.44 -1.54 -9.61
N GLY A 283 3.36 -0.92 -8.85
CA GLY A 283 4.30 0.09 -9.34
C GLY A 283 5.44 -0.47 -10.17
N LEU A 284 5.66 -1.80 -10.14
CA LEU A 284 6.80 -2.46 -10.78
C LEU A 284 8.16 -1.96 -10.28
N VAL A 285 8.23 -1.36 -9.08
CA VAL A 285 9.49 -0.88 -8.49
C VAL A 285 10.35 -2.07 -8.07
N THR A 286 9.70 -3.10 -7.51
CA THR A 286 10.34 -4.36 -7.14
C THR A 286 9.93 -5.47 -8.09
N LEU A 287 10.85 -6.39 -8.41
CA LEU A 287 10.53 -7.55 -9.24
C LEU A 287 9.55 -8.49 -8.53
N SER A 288 8.37 -8.69 -9.12
CA SER A 288 7.32 -9.54 -8.58
C SER A 288 7.60 -11.05 -8.78
N PRO A 289 7.17 -11.90 -7.83
CA PRO A 289 7.22 -13.36 -7.98
C PRO A 289 5.97 -13.87 -8.72
N PHE A 290 5.99 -13.88 -10.05
CA PHE A 290 4.81 -14.29 -10.84
C PHE A 290 4.37 -15.73 -10.54
N THR A 291 3.08 -15.91 -10.29
CA THR A 291 2.42 -17.18 -9.94
C THR A 291 1.59 -17.73 -11.11
N SER A 292 1.23 -19.01 -11.03
CA SER A 292 0.43 -19.66 -12.07
C SER A 292 -0.97 -19.05 -12.18
N LEU A 293 -1.45 -18.90 -13.42
CA LEU A 293 -2.76 -18.32 -13.73
C LEU A 293 -3.77 -19.41 -14.13
N PRO A 294 -5.06 -19.19 -13.85
CA PRO A 294 -6.11 -19.98 -14.49
C PRO A 294 -5.99 -19.91 -16.02
N ARG A 295 -6.13 -21.07 -16.69
CA ARG A 295 -6.01 -21.17 -18.16
C ARG A 295 -6.90 -20.17 -18.92
N PRO A 296 -8.16 -19.88 -18.52
CA PRO A 296 -8.98 -18.88 -19.19
C PRO A 296 -8.37 -17.48 -19.12
N LEU A 297 -7.94 -17.06 -17.92
CA LEU A 297 -7.33 -15.74 -17.72
C LEU A 297 -6.03 -15.60 -18.51
N ARG A 298 -5.17 -16.62 -18.49
CA ARG A 298 -3.93 -16.65 -19.28
C ARG A 298 -4.20 -16.44 -20.78
N ARG A 299 -5.23 -17.11 -21.31
CA ARG A 299 -5.64 -16.97 -22.73
C ARG A 299 -6.16 -15.57 -23.03
N GLU A 300 -6.92 -14.98 -22.11
CA GLU A 300 -7.45 -13.64 -22.25
C GLU A 300 -6.32 -12.59 -22.27
N LEU A 301 -5.39 -12.67 -21.33
CA LEU A 301 -4.25 -11.76 -21.28
C LEU A 301 -3.36 -11.86 -22.53
N LEU A 302 -3.15 -13.08 -23.07
CA LEU A 302 -2.44 -13.26 -24.34
C LEU A 302 -3.23 -12.69 -25.54
N ALA A 303 -4.56 -12.80 -25.53
CA ALA A 303 -5.40 -12.21 -26.57
C ALA A 303 -5.33 -10.67 -26.55
N ILE A 304 -5.35 -10.08 -25.35
CA ILE A 304 -5.20 -8.63 -25.14
C ILE A 304 -3.82 -8.17 -25.62
N LEU A 305 -2.75 -8.84 -25.19
CA LEU A 305 -1.39 -8.52 -25.65
C LEU A 305 -1.28 -8.63 -27.16
N ASP A 306 -1.84 -9.67 -27.76
CA ASP A 306 -1.84 -9.84 -29.20
C ASP A 306 -2.56 -8.68 -29.89
N ALA A 307 -3.71 -8.23 -29.36
CA ALA A 307 -4.52 -7.18 -29.95
C ALA A 307 -3.85 -5.80 -30.01
N LEU A 308 -2.84 -5.55 -29.16
CA LEU A 308 -2.11 -4.27 -29.13
C LEU A 308 -1.37 -3.98 -30.45
N PRO A 309 -1.12 -2.70 -30.78
CA PRO A 309 -0.24 -2.36 -31.90
C PRO A 309 1.18 -2.90 -31.65
N THR A 310 1.67 -3.72 -32.58
CA THR A 310 2.95 -4.45 -32.41
C THR A 310 4.14 -3.57 -32.04
N PRO A 311 4.34 -2.35 -32.61
CA PRO A 311 5.45 -1.49 -32.21
C PRO A 311 5.43 -1.11 -30.73
N TYR A 312 4.26 -0.76 -30.19
CA TYR A 312 4.12 -0.42 -28.77
C TYR A 312 4.23 -1.64 -27.86
N LEU A 313 3.74 -2.80 -28.32
CA LEU A 313 3.91 -4.05 -27.60
C LEU A 313 5.39 -4.42 -27.46
N VAL A 314 6.16 -4.36 -28.55
CA VAL A 314 7.60 -4.65 -28.55
C VAL A 314 8.35 -3.66 -27.65
N GLU A 315 8.06 -2.36 -27.77
CA GLU A 315 8.66 -1.33 -26.92
C GLU A 315 8.38 -1.58 -25.43
N ASP A 316 7.13 -1.84 -25.05
CA ASP A 316 6.75 -2.08 -23.65
C ASP A 316 7.38 -3.36 -23.08
N VAL A 317 7.53 -4.43 -23.89
CA VAL A 317 8.19 -5.66 -23.40
C VAL A 317 9.69 -5.45 -23.17
N LEU A 318 10.33 -4.65 -24.03
CA LEU A 318 11.75 -4.30 -23.90
C LEU A 318 12.01 -3.27 -22.80
N ARG A 319 11.04 -2.42 -22.46
CA ARG A 319 11.12 -1.45 -21.34
C ARG A 319 11.25 -2.13 -19.98
N HIS A 320 10.68 -3.33 -19.82
CA HIS A 320 10.71 -4.10 -18.56
C HIS A 320 11.22 -5.54 -18.78
N PRO A 321 12.44 -5.73 -19.32
CA PRO A 321 12.82 -6.98 -19.95
C PRO A 321 12.93 -8.13 -18.93
N THR A 322 13.48 -7.85 -17.74
CA THR A 322 13.60 -8.83 -16.65
C THR A 322 12.22 -9.26 -16.12
N ALA A 323 11.31 -8.31 -15.95
CA ALA A 323 9.96 -8.60 -15.45
C ALA A 323 9.17 -9.42 -16.48
N TRP A 324 9.23 -9.05 -17.77
CA TRP A 324 8.55 -9.78 -18.83
C TRP A 324 9.13 -11.16 -19.09
N LYS A 325 10.45 -11.35 -18.99
CA LYS A 325 11.08 -12.68 -19.10
C LYS A 325 10.51 -13.64 -18.05
N ARG A 326 10.33 -13.19 -16.81
CA ARG A 326 9.68 -13.95 -15.73
C ARG A 326 8.18 -14.12 -15.96
N ALA A 327 7.46 -13.07 -16.35
CA ALA A 327 6.02 -13.17 -16.64
C ALA A 327 5.73 -14.17 -17.79
N ALA A 328 6.63 -14.26 -18.77
CA ALA A 328 6.52 -15.22 -19.87
C ALA A 328 6.58 -16.69 -19.40
N GLU A 329 7.21 -16.98 -18.27
CA GLU A 329 7.25 -18.33 -17.69
C GLU A 329 5.87 -18.81 -17.26
N VAL A 330 4.99 -17.89 -16.82
CA VAL A 330 3.60 -18.22 -16.41
C VAL A 330 2.57 -17.95 -17.52
N LEU A 331 2.85 -17.01 -18.43
CA LEU A 331 1.99 -16.71 -19.58
C LEU A 331 2.11 -17.76 -20.69
N HIS A 332 3.28 -18.36 -20.86
CA HIS A 332 3.59 -19.30 -21.95
C HIS A 332 3.23 -18.78 -23.36
N PRO A 333 3.78 -17.62 -23.78
CA PRO A 333 3.39 -16.96 -25.03
C PRO A 333 3.60 -17.82 -26.29
N PHE A 334 4.51 -18.80 -26.26
CA PHE A 334 4.80 -19.67 -27.39
C PHE A 334 3.88 -20.89 -27.50
N GLU A 335 3.16 -21.27 -26.44
CA GLU A 335 2.31 -22.48 -26.41
C GLU A 335 1.24 -22.45 -27.52
N ARG A 336 0.69 -21.26 -27.79
CA ARG A 336 -0.37 -21.04 -28.79
C ARG A 336 -0.02 -19.89 -29.73
N HIS A 337 1.23 -19.87 -30.20
CA HIS A 337 1.76 -18.85 -31.11
C HIS A 337 0.88 -18.61 -32.34
N ALA A 338 0.28 -19.65 -32.94
CA ALA A 338 -0.62 -19.48 -34.07
C ALA A 338 -1.91 -18.68 -33.73
N ARG A 339 -2.34 -18.68 -32.46
CA ARG A 339 -3.52 -17.92 -31.99
C ARG A 339 -3.17 -16.50 -31.56
N HIS A 340 -1.93 -16.30 -31.13
CA HIS A 340 -1.43 -15.02 -30.61
C HIS A 340 -0.08 -14.67 -31.28
N PRO A 341 -0.07 -14.51 -32.62
CA PRO A 341 1.17 -14.38 -33.38
C PRO A 341 1.98 -13.13 -33.04
N ARG A 342 1.32 -11.99 -32.78
CA ARG A 342 1.99 -10.73 -32.43
C ARG A 342 2.56 -10.77 -31.02
N ALA A 343 1.82 -11.36 -30.08
CA ALA A 343 2.35 -11.59 -28.73
C ALA A 343 3.56 -12.52 -28.75
N ALA A 344 3.46 -13.66 -29.46
CA ALA A 344 4.56 -14.59 -29.60
C ALA A 344 5.79 -13.94 -30.25
N LEU A 345 5.60 -13.11 -31.28
CA LEU A 345 6.67 -12.37 -31.93
C LEU A 345 7.35 -11.39 -30.97
N ALA A 346 6.61 -10.61 -30.19
CA ALA A 346 7.18 -9.68 -29.23
C ALA A 346 8.01 -10.38 -28.13
N PHE A 347 7.53 -11.53 -27.64
CA PHE A 347 8.31 -12.34 -26.69
C PHE A 347 9.50 -13.06 -27.34
N ALA A 348 9.45 -13.32 -28.65
CA ALA A 348 10.59 -13.82 -29.41
C ALA A 348 11.69 -12.75 -29.51
N VAL A 349 11.34 -11.50 -29.84
CA VAL A 349 12.24 -10.34 -29.78
C VAL A 349 12.86 -10.20 -28.39
N LEU A 350 12.04 -10.19 -27.33
CA LEU A 350 12.52 -10.04 -25.95
C LEU A 350 13.58 -11.09 -25.54
N ARG A 351 13.51 -12.29 -26.10
CA ARG A 351 14.43 -13.41 -25.82
C ARG A 351 15.53 -13.54 -26.87
N GLY A 352 15.51 -12.71 -27.91
CA GLY A 352 16.33 -12.85 -29.10
C GLY A 352 16.20 -14.24 -29.71
N THR A 353 15.00 -14.81 -29.82
CA THR A 353 14.83 -16.25 -30.12
C THR A 353 15.39 -16.62 -31.50
N PRO A 354 16.19 -17.70 -31.62
CA PRO A 354 16.58 -18.25 -32.92
C PRO A 354 15.36 -18.73 -33.72
N VAL A 355 15.36 -18.49 -35.02
CA VAL A 355 14.27 -18.84 -35.92
C VAL A 355 14.67 -20.01 -36.80
N ASP A 356 13.98 -21.13 -36.61
CA ASP A 356 14.11 -22.31 -37.46
C ASP A 356 12.87 -22.42 -38.38
N PRO A 357 13.02 -22.15 -39.70
CA PRO A 357 11.94 -22.28 -40.67
C PRO A 357 11.31 -23.68 -40.73
N GLY A 358 12.03 -24.72 -40.31
CA GLY A 358 11.55 -26.10 -40.26
C GLY A 358 10.57 -26.39 -39.13
N THR A 359 10.42 -25.47 -38.17
CA THR A 359 9.47 -25.61 -37.06
C THR A 359 8.20 -24.80 -37.31
N ALA A 360 7.06 -25.29 -36.82
CA ALA A 360 5.79 -24.56 -36.90
C ALA A 360 5.88 -23.17 -36.25
N PHE A 361 6.62 -23.07 -35.14
CA PHE A 361 6.84 -21.80 -34.44
C PHE A 361 7.70 -20.83 -35.26
N GLY A 362 8.85 -21.27 -35.78
CA GLY A 362 9.72 -20.43 -36.58
C GLY A 362 9.08 -19.99 -37.89
N ALA A 363 8.34 -20.88 -38.56
CA ALA A 363 7.54 -20.53 -39.74
C ALA A 363 6.51 -19.43 -39.43
N ALA A 364 5.80 -19.53 -38.30
CA ALA A 364 4.82 -18.51 -37.89
C ALA A 364 5.48 -17.15 -37.57
N LEU A 365 6.67 -17.14 -36.98
CA LEU A 365 7.44 -15.90 -36.74
C LEU A 365 7.83 -15.23 -38.07
N LEU A 366 8.31 -16.01 -39.04
CA LEU A 366 8.68 -15.53 -40.38
C LEU A 366 7.49 -15.02 -41.18
N GLU A 367 6.31 -15.60 -40.96
CA GLU A 367 5.06 -15.15 -41.57
C GLU A 367 4.59 -13.82 -40.96
N THR A 368 4.74 -13.64 -39.64
CA THR A 368 4.21 -12.48 -38.91
C THR A 368 5.14 -11.27 -38.99
N ALA A 369 6.46 -11.46 -38.92
CA ALA A 369 7.44 -10.38 -38.83
C ALA A 369 7.39 -9.35 -39.99
N PRO A 370 7.19 -9.74 -41.27
CA PRO A 370 7.15 -8.80 -42.40
C PRO A 370 6.02 -7.77 -42.32
N ALA A 371 4.96 -8.04 -41.55
CA ALA A 371 3.87 -7.09 -41.34
C ALA A 371 4.24 -5.96 -40.35
N HIS A 372 5.39 -6.06 -39.68
CA HIS A 372 5.82 -5.15 -38.61
C HIS A 372 7.30 -4.72 -38.74
N PRO A 373 7.73 -4.20 -39.91
CA PRO A 373 9.13 -3.90 -40.19
C PRO A 373 9.72 -2.78 -39.32
N ASP A 374 8.87 -1.92 -38.75
CA ASP A 374 9.28 -0.81 -37.88
C ASP A 374 9.57 -1.25 -36.44
N ALA A 375 9.19 -2.48 -36.08
CA ALA A 375 9.28 -3.00 -34.71
C ALA A 375 10.13 -4.27 -34.60
N VAL A 376 10.32 -5.00 -35.70
CA VAL A 376 10.97 -6.30 -35.70
C VAL A 376 11.88 -6.42 -36.91
N ARG A 377 13.10 -6.92 -36.67
CA ARG A 377 14.05 -7.30 -37.71
C ARG A 377 14.47 -8.75 -37.53
N MET A 378 14.77 -9.38 -38.66
CA MET A 378 15.37 -10.69 -38.71
C MET A 378 16.87 -10.48 -38.95
N ASP A 379 17.70 -10.75 -37.94
CA ASP A 379 19.15 -10.61 -38.06
C ASP A 379 19.83 -11.92 -37.65
N ASP A 380 20.76 -12.38 -38.50
CA ASP A 380 21.58 -13.58 -38.29
C ASP A 380 20.78 -14.83 -37.84
N GLY A 381 19.58 -15.01 -38.39
CA GLY A 381 18.68 -16.12 -38.05
C GLY A 381 17.97 -16.00 -36.69
N ARG A 382 17.97 -14.81 -36.07
CA ARG A 382 17.27 -14.49 -34.82
C ARG A 382 16.26 -13.37 -35.04
N VAL A 383 15.26 -13.30 -34.16
CA VAL A 383 14.33 -12.16 -34.10
C VAL A 383 14.86 -11.11 -33.15
N ASP A 384 14.95 -9.86 -33.60
CA ASP A 384 15.42 -8.71 -32.82
C ASP A 384 14.55 -7.45 -33.09
N ASP A 385 14.70 -6.38 -32.31
CA ASP A 385 14.06 -5.08 -32.55
C ASP A 385 14.88 -4.16 -33.48
N GLY A 386 16.11 -4.57 -33.82
CA GLY A 386 16.98 -3.85 -34.75
C GLY A 386 17.61 -2.59 -34.17
N ARG A 387 17.50 -2.35 -32.85
CA ARG A 387 18.31 -1.37 -32.13
C ARG A 387 19.54 -2.08 -31.58
N VAL A 388 20.72 -1.55 -31.87
CA VAL A 388 21.97 -2.10 -31.31
C VAL A 388 21.91 -1.92 -29.80
N ASP A 389 22.09 -3.02 -29.05
CA ASP A 389 22.28 -3.01 -27.60
C ASP A 389 23.55 -2.19 -27.27
N ASP A 390 23.37 -0.91 -26.94
CA ASP A 390 24.41 -0.09 -26.33
C ASP A 390 24.50 -0.43 -24.82
N GLY A 391 25.04 -1.61 -24.50
CA GLY A 391 25.69 -1.94 -23.22
C GLY A 391 24.82 -2.17 -21.98
#